data_AF-A0A8J6GER8-F1
#
_entry.id   AF-A0A8J6GER8-F1
#
_cell.length_a   1.000
_cell.length_b   1.000
_cell.length_c   1.000
_cell.angle_alpha   90.00
_cell.angle_beta   90.00
_cell.angle_gamma   90.00
#
_symmetry.space_group_name_H-M   'P 1'
#
loop_
_entity.id
_entity.type
_entity.pdbx_description
1 polymer ?
#
loop_
_entity_poly.entity_id
_entity_poly.type
_entity_poly.pdbx_seq_one_letter_code
_entity_poly.pdbx_strand_id
1 'polypeptide(L)'
;MLTLSISQTLTGKEIEIDIEPTDKVERIKERVEEKEGIPPQQQRLIYSGKQIASEGALELSDGDTLVTRALPVLCGAPTAYLATIELDYTLWPFWVDTHVDPPFHKSSDGTVRDRRGQNIRLYPEVPEVLERLQSLGVPVAAASRTGETEGANQLLELFDLVKYFVHREIYPGSKVTHFERLHHKTGVPFSQMVFFDDEKRNIIDVGKLGVTCVHIQNGMSLQTLAQGLETFAKVQARS
;
A
#
# COMPACT_ATOMS: atom_id res chain seq x y z
N MET A 1 22.69 8.58 27.23
CA MET A 1 21.80 7.84 26.33
C MET A 1 20.44 8.50 26.44
N LEU A 2 19.85 8.89 25.31
CA LEU A 2 18.53 9.49 25.20
C LEU A 2 17.65 8.54 24.38
N THR A 3 16.36 8.51 24.65
CA THR A 3 15.39 7.76 23.84
C THR A 3 14.59 8.76 23.01
N LEU A 4 14.62 8.59 21.69
CA LEU A 4 13.82 9.37 20.75
C LEU A 4 12.66 8.53 20.23
N SER A 5 11.48 9.13 20.17
CA SER A 5 10.36 8.55 19.43
C SER A 5 10.38 9.01 17.97
N ILE A 6 10.26 8.04 17.06
CA ILE A 6 10.05 8.28 15.63
C ILE A 6 8.61 7.94 15.29
N SER A 7 7.87 8.96 14.86
CA SER A 7 6.46 8.83 14.44
C SER A 7 6.32 8.89 12.91
N GLN A 8 5.20 8.36 12.41
CA GLN A 8 4.82 8.35 10.98
C GLN A 8 5.80 7.58 10.07
N THR A 9 6.35 6.45 10.53
CA THR A 9 7.26 5.59 9.75
C THR A 9 6.61 4.97 8.51
N LEU A 10 7.38 4.21 7.71
CA LEU A 10 6.83 3.50 6.55
C LEU A 10 5.74 2.49 6.92
N THR A 11 5.83 1.95 8.13
CA THR A 11 4.89 0.95 8.65
C THR A 11 3.72 1.57 9.43
N GLY A 12 3.69 2.90 9.59
CA GLY A 12 2.67 3.59 10.39
C GLY A 12 2.80 3.36 11.90
N LYS A 13 3.89 2.69 12.32
CA LYS A 13 4.19 2.43 13.73
C LYS A 13 5.04 3.56 14.31
N GLU A 14 4.90 3.74 15.61
CA GLU A 14 5.86 4.52 16.40
C GLU A 14 7.01 3.59 16.78
N ILE A 15 8.24 4.03 16.54
CA ILE A 15 9.44 3.29 16.94
C ILE A 15 10.30 4.16 17.85
N GLU A 16 10.88 3.54 18.87
CA GLU A 16 11.86 4.20 19.73
C GLU A 16 13.27 3.89 19.24
N ILE A 17 14.17 4.87 19.23
CA ILE A 17 15.59 4.65 18.98
C ILE A 17 16.41 5.24 20.13
N ASP A 18 17.39 4.50 20.60
CA ASP A 18 18.36 5.01 21.57
C ASP A 18 19.42 5.82 20.82
N ILE A 19 19.80 6.99 21.31
CA ILE A 19 20.89 7.79 20.75
C ILE A 19 21.80 8.33 21.85
N GLU A 20 23.00 8.75 21.48
CA GLU A 20 23.86 9.55 22.36
C GLU A 20 23.70 11.05 22.04
N PRO A 21 23.82 11.96 23.03
CA PRO A 21 23.75 13.40 22.78
C PRO A 21 24.81 13.91 21.77
N THR A 22 25.86 13.14 21.55
CA THR A 22 26.93 13.39 20.59
C THR A 22 26.68 12.79 19.21
N ASP A 23 25.62 11.99 19.05
CA ASP A 23 25.27 11.35 17.78
C ASP A 23 24.88 12.42 16.75
N LYS A 24 25.44 12.29 15.54
CA LYS A 24 25.06 13.11 14.40
C LYS A 24 23.77 12.61 13.78
N VAL A 25 23.14 13.46 12.96
CA VAL A 25 21.95 13.13 12.16
C VAL A 25 22.13 11.84 11.35
N GLU A 26 23.33 11.61 10.81
CA GLU A 26 23.66 10.38 10.07
C GLU A 26 23.47 9.12 10.91
N ARG A 27 23.91 9.16 12.18
CA ARG A 27 23.76 8.04 13.12
C ARG A 27 22.30 7.77 13.48
N ILE A 28 21.51 8.83 13.64
CA ILE A 28 20.05 8.72 13.85
C ILE A 28 19.43 8.00 12.65
N LYS A 29 19.83 8.36 11.43
CA LYS A 29 19.32 7.73 10.22
C LYS A 29 19.71 6.25 10.10
N GLU A 30 20.94 5.89 10.43
CA GLU A 30 21.36 4.47 10.49
C GLU A 30 20.48 3.66 11.44
N ARG A 31 20.17 4.18 12.63
CA ARG A 31 19.29 3.47 13.58
C ARG A 31 17.85 3.33 13.08
N VAL A 32 17.35 4.32 12.35
CA VAL A 32 16.05 4.23 11.68
C VAL A 32 16.09 3.17 10.55
N GLU A 33 17.19 3.06 9.81
CA GLU A 33 17.37 2.00 8.79
C GLU A 33 17.36 0.62 9.44
N GLU A 34 18.07 0.42 10.55
CA GLU A 34 18.11 -0.85 11.28
C GLU A 34 16.72 -1.32 11.73
N LYS A 35 15.81 -0.38 12.07
CA LYS A 35 14.45 -0.69 12.53
C LYS A 35 13.41 -0.75 11.42
N GLU A 36 13.47 0.12 10.42
CA GLU A 36 12.44 0.28 9.38
C GLU A 36 12.89 -0.22 8.00
N GLY A 37 14.18 -0.50 7.80
CA GLY A 37 14.74 -0.91 6.51
C GLY A 37 14.84 0.21 5.47
N ILE A 38 14.74 1.48 5.88
CA ILE A 38 14.81 2.64 4.99
C ILE A 38 16.26 3.13 4.90
N PRO A 39 16.93 3.12 3.74
CA PRO A 39 18.29 3.64 3.62
C PRO A 39 18.42 5.11 4.08
N PRO A 40 19.49 5.53 4.79
CA PRO A 40 19.67 6.87 5.35
C PRO A 40 19.46 8.02 4.36
N GLN A 41 19.84 7.82 3.11
CA GLN A 41 19.69 8.79 2.03
C GLN A 41 18.22 9.02 1.64
N GLN A 42 17.37 8.02 1.90
CA GLN A 42 15.92 8.05 1.65
C GLN A 42 15.12 8.58 2.85
N GLN A 43 15.77 8.90 3.97
CA GLN A 43 15.09 9.38 5.16
C GLN A 43 15.04 10.92 5.22
N ARG A 44 13.85 11.45 5.47
CA ARG A 44 13.59 12.84 5.84
C ARG A 44 13.23 12.90 7.32
N LEU A 45 14.18 13.29 8.15
CA LEU A 45 13.91 13.59 9.56
C LEU A 45 13.36 15.01 9.68
N ILE A 46 12.22 15.14 10.36
CA ILE A 46 11.57 16.41 10.65
C ILE A 46 11.51 16.57 12.16
N TYR A 47 12.03 17.69 12.66
CA TYR A 47 12.00 18.06 14.07
C TYR A 47 11.39 19.44 14.22
N SER A 48 10.43 19.58 15.14
CA SER A 48 9.72 20.85 15.36
C SER A 48 9.20 21.49 14.05
N GLY A 49 8.70 20.65 13.14
CA GLY A 49 8.19 21.08 11.83
C GLY A 49 9.24 21.47 10.79
N LYS A 50 10.54 21.37 11.10
CA LYS A 50 11.64 21.67 10.17
C LYS A 50 12.37 20.41 9.76
N GLN A 51 12.67 20.29 8.46
CA GLN A 51 13.55 19.24 7.97
C GLN A 51 14.95 19.45 8.52
N ILE A 52 15.53 18.38 9.03
CA ILE A 52 16.92 18.34 9.48
C ILE A 52 17.78 17.85 8.30
N ALA A 53 18.80 18.63 7.94
CA ALA A 53 19.81 18.25 6.95
C ALA A 53 20.98 17.48 7.61
N SER A 54 21.81 16.80 6.80
CA SER A 54 22.97 16.03 7.26
C SER A 54 24.05 16.86 7.97
N GLU A 55 24.02 18.18 7.80
CA GLU A 55 25.02 19.08 8.38
C GLU A 55 24.41 19.95 9.48
N GLY A 56 24.75 19.64 10.73
CA GLY A 56 24.40 20.42 11.92
C GLY A 56 24.30 19.54 13.16
N ALA A 57 24.82 20.04 14.29
CA ALA A 57 24.50 19.47 15.60
C ALA A 57 23.06 19.86 15.94
N LEU A 58 22.24 18.87 16.28
CA LEU A 58 20.92 19.11 16.85
C LEU A 58 20.99 18.95 18.36
N GLU A 59 20.44 19.92 19.09
CA GLU A 59 20.20 19.78 20.52
C GLU A 59 18.89 19.00 20.70
N LEU A 60 18.99 17.68 20.77
CA LEU A 60 17.86 16.78 21.08
C LEU A 60 17.86 16.45 22.57
N SER A 61 16.67 16.41 23.15
CA SER A 61 16.43 16.04 24.55
C SER A 61 15.73 14.68 24.66
N ASP A 62 15.76 14.09 25.86
CA ASP A 62 15.06 12.83 26.13
C ASP A 62 13.54 13.01 25.96
N GLY A 63 12.89 12.11 25.23
CA GLY A 63 11.46 12.20 24.91
C GLY A 63 11.12 13.10 23.71
N ASP A 64 12.12 13.67 23.03
CA ASP A 64 11.87 14.39 21.78
C ASP A 64 11.28 13.46 20.71
N THR A 65 10.34 14.01 19.93
CA THR A 65 9.72 13.29 18.81
C THR A 65 10.26 13.80 17.48
N LEU A 66 10.77 12.88 16.68
CA LEU A 66 11.08 13.12 15.27
C LEU A 66 9.97 12.51 14.42
N VAL A 67 9.62 13.19 13.34
CA VAL A 67 8.80 12.60 12.28
C VAL A 67 9.76 12.14 11.20
N THR A 68 9.82 10.84 10.94
CA THR A 68 10.52 10.33 9.75
C THR A 68 9.53 10.24 8.61
N ARG A 69 9.86 10.83 7.48
CA ARG A 69 9.20 10.51 6.21
C ARG A 69 10.22 9.82 5.35
N ALA A 70 9.85 8.72 4.71
CA ALA A 70 10.58 8.33 3.52
C ALA A 70 10.47 9.51 2.55
N LEU A 71 11.60 10.09 2.15
CA LEU A 71 11.63 10.85 0.92
C LEU A 71 11.12 9.86 -0.13
N PRO A 72 10.08 10.20 -0.92
CA PRO A 72 9.97 9.54 -2.21
C PRO A 72 11.35 9.70 -2.83
N VAL A 73 11.96 8.60 -3.25
CA VAL A 73 13.22 8.61 -3.97
C VAL A 73 12.98 9.42 -5.24
N LEU A 74 13.11 10.74 -5.16
CA LEU A 74 13.08 11.68 -6.27
C LEU A 74 14.50 11.92 -6.76
N CYS A 75 15.26 10.84 -6.84
CA CYS A 75 16.40 10.73 -7.73
C CYS A 75 16.57 9.25 -8.11
N GLY A 76 15.87 8.84 -9.18
CA GLY A 76 16.32 7.72 -10.02
C GLY A 76 15.71 6.32 -9.81
N ALA A 77 14.86 6.09 -8.80
CA ALA A 77 14.07 4.85 -8.74
C ALA A 77 12.62 5.14 -9.19
N PRO A 78 12.06 4.41 -10.17
CA PRO A 78 10.66 4.55 -10.56
C PRO A 78 9.80 4.25 -9.33
N THR A 79 8.99 5.22 -8.90
CA THR A 79 7.80 4.91 -8.11
C THR A 79 6.91 4.00 -8.94
N ALA A 80 6.26 3.01 -8.35
CA ALA A 80 5.17 2.34 -9.08
C ALA A 80 4.18 3.42 -9.48
N TYR A 81 3.95 3.56 -10.79
CA TYR A 81 3.05 4.59 -11.31
C TYR A 81 1.59 4.14 -11.20
N LEU A 82 1.37 2.84 -10.96
CA LEU A 82 0.04 2.28 -10.72
C LEU A 82 0.12 1.04 -9.81
N ALA A 83 -0.56 1.09 -8.67
CA ALA A 83 -0.85 -0.09 -7.86
C ALA A 83 -2.17 -0.70 -8.31
N THR A 84 -2.17 -1.95 -8.75
CA THR A 84 -3.39 -2.67 -9.14
C THR A 84 -3.71 -3.73 -8.10
N ILE A 85 -4.97 -3.80 -7.67
CA ILE A 85 -5.40 -4.66 -6.55
C ILE A 85 -6.60 -5.53 -7.00
N GLU A 86 -6.53 -6.84 -6.77
CA GLU A 86 -7.71 -7.74 -6.86
C GLU A 86 -8.69 -7.46 -5.71
N LEU A 87 -9.95 -7.88 -5.87
CA LEU A 87 -10.99 -7.70 -4.86
C LEU A 87 -11.14 -8.95 -3.98
N ASP A 88 -11.56 -10.07 -4.55
CA ASP A 88 -11.85 -11.29 -3.81
C ASP A 88 -10.57 -11.88 -3.19
N TYR A 89 -10.65 -12.32 -1.94
CA TYR A 89 -9.51 -12.79 -1.12
C TYR A 89 -8.30 -11.82 -1.02
N THR A 90 -8.50 -10.57 -1.44
CA THR A 90 -7.49 -9.52 -1.40
C THR A 90 -7.96 -8.35 -0.55
N LEU A 91 -9.10 -7.72 -0.88
CA LEU A 91 -9.72 -6.68 -0.06
C LEU A 91 -10.70 -7.24 0.97
N TRP A 92 -11.34 -8.36 0.66
CA TRP A 92 -12.28 -9.03 1.56
C TRP A 92 -12.11 -10.56 1.51
N PRO A 93 -12.44 -11.29 2.58
CA PRO A 93 -12.08 -12.70 2.73
C PRO A 93 -13.10 -13.67 2.11
N PHE A 94 -13.62 -13.37 0.91
CA PHE A 94 -14.60 -14.20 0.22
C PHE A 94 -14.65 -13.89 -1.29
N TRP A 95 -15.16 -14.83 -2.09
CA TRP A 95 -15.68 -14.54 -3.44
C TRP A 95 -17.07 -13.90 -3.39
N VAL A 96 -17.20 -12.70 -3.96
CA VAL A 96 -18.45 -11.93 -3.97
C VAL A 96 -19.57 -12.58 -4.80
N ASP A 97 -19.22 -13.41 -5.79
CA ASP A 97 -20.18 -14.13 -6.65
C ASP A 97 -20.63 -15.49 -6.10
N THR A 98 -20.06 -15.93 -4.97
CA THR A 98 -20.26 -17.29 -4.45
C THR A 98 -20.72 -17.32 -3.00
N HIS A 99 -20.08 -16.56 -2.11
CA HIS A 99 -20.25 -16.74 -0.66
C HIS A 99 -21.31 -15.84 -0.01
N VAL A 100 -21.79 -14.84 -0.74
CA VAL A 100 -22.67 -13.77 -0.24
C VAL A 100 -23.85 -13.59 -1.20
N ASP A 101 -24.93 -12.96 -0.74
CA ASP A 101 -26.17 -12.76 -1.52
C ASP A 101 -26.48 -11.25 -1.69
N PRO A 102 -25.98 -10.60 -2.77
CA PRO A 102 -26.30 -9.20 -3.07
C PRO A 102 -27.81 -8.95 -3.25
N PRO A 103 -28.32 -7.70 -3.12
CA PRO A 103 -27.57 -6.49 -2.85
C PRO A 103 -27.17 -6.38 -1.38
N PHE A 104 -26.19 -5.55 -1.14
CA PHE A 104 -25.70 -5.18 0.17
C PHE A 104 -26.39 -3.91 0.68
N HIS A 105 -26.36 -3.69 1.98
CA HIS A 105 -26.81 -2.45 2.60
C HIS A 105 -26.00 -2.14 3.86
N LYS A 106 -25.98 -0.86 4.25
CA LYS A 106 -25.45 -0.44 5.55
C LYS A 106 -26.56 -0.54 6.60
N SER A 107 -26.37 -1.42 7.57
CA SER A 107 -27.27 -1.59 8.71
C SER A 107 -27.13 -0.41 9.69
N SER A 108 -28.12 -0.21 10.56
CA SER A 108 -28.13 0.90 11.54
C SER A 108 -26.98 0.84 12.54
N ASP A 109 -26.39 -0.34 12.76
CA ASP A 109 -25.19 -0.56 13.57
C ASP A 109 -23.88 -0.19 12.83
N GLY A 110 -23.99 0.35 11.60
CA GLY A 110 -22.85 0.72 10.76
C GLY A 110 -22.21 -0.45 10.00
N THR A 111 -22.65 -1.70 10.23
CA THR A 111 -22.13 -2.87 9.52
C THR A 111 -22.70 -2.97 8.10
N VAL A 112 -21.90 -3.50 7.17
CA VAL A 112 -22.39 -3.86 5.83
C VAL A 112 -22.95 -5.27 5.89
N ARG A 113 -24.13 -5.48 5.33
CA ARG A 113 -24.79 -6.79 5.31
C ARG A 113 -25.32 -7.14 3.93
N ASP A 114 -25.31 -8.42 3.60
CA ASP A 114 -25.97 -8.94 2.40
C ASP A 114 -27.49 -9.11 2.61
N ARG A 115 -28.20 -9.61 1.60
CA ARG A 115 -29.66 -9.86 1.65
C ARG A 115 -30.07 -10.84 2.75
N ARG A 116 -29.18 -11.77 3.12
CA ARG A 116 -29.42 -12.79 4.16
C ARG A 116 -29.03 -12.31 5.56
N GLY A 117 -28.54 -11.08 5.67
CA GLY A 117 -28.10 -10.48 6.93
C GLY A 117 -26.70 -10.92 7.36
N GLN A 118 -25.93 -11.58 6.48
CA GLN A 118 -24.54 -11.92 6.72
C GLN A 118 -23.71 -10.65 6.85
N ASN A 119 -22.87 -10.58 7.88
CA ASN A 119 -21.98 -9.44 8.09
C ASN A 119 -20.81 -9.49 7.12
N ILE A 120 -20.67 -8.46 6.30
CA ILE A 120 -19.61 -8.30 5.30
C ILE A 120 -18.51 -7.43 5.88
N ARG A 121 -17.26 -7.87 5.74
CA ARG A 121 -16.08 -7.17 6.26
C ARG A 121 -14.93 -7.22 5.27
N LEU A 122 -14.09 -6.19 5.31
CA LEU A 122 -12.80 -6.17 4.66
C LEU A 122 -11.77 -6.96 5.49
N TYR A 123 -10.61 -7.23 4.90
CA TYR A 123 -9.41 -7.48 5.72
C TYR A 123 -9.11 -6.24 6.58
N PRO A 124 -8.66 -6.41 7.84
CA PRO A 124 -8.64 -5.31 8.82
C PRO A 124 -7.84 -4.08 8.40
N GLU A 125 -6.70 -4.27 7.73
CA GLU A 125 -5.76 -3.19 7.38
C GLU A 125 -5.97 -2.62 5.96
N VAL A 126 -7.04 -3.01 5.26
CA VAL A 126 -7.32 -2.54 3.89
C VAL A 126 -7.49 -1.02 3.79
N PRO A 127 -8.25 -0.37 4.69
CA PRO A 127 -8.34 1.10 4.67
C PRO A 127 -6.96 1.77 4.79
N GLU A 128 -6.13 1.32 5.73
CA GLU A 128 -4.80 1.86 5.99
C GLU A 128 -3.85 1.62 4.81
N VAL A 129 -3.95 0.47 4.13
CA VAL A 129 -3.20 0.18 2.90
C VAL A 129 -3.52 1.19 1.79
N LEU A 130 -4.82 1.47 1.57
CA LEU A 130 -5.26 2.39 0.53
C LEU A 130 -4.91 3.84 0.87
N GLU A 131 -5.08 4.25 2.13
CA GLU A 131 -4.61 5.54 2.63
C GLU A 131 -3.10 5.69 2.47
N ARG A 132 -2.34 4.61 2.71
CA ARG A 132 -0.89 4.61 2.53
C ARG A 132 -0.50 4.86 1.08
N LEU A 133 -1.10 4.13 0.13
CA LEU A 133 -0.87 4.33 -1.30
C LEU A 133 -1.20 5.78 -1.72
N GLN A 134 -2.32 6.32 -1.25
CA GLN A 134 -2.70 7.71 -1.49
C GLN A 134 -1.68 8.71 -0.90
N SER A 135 -1.20 8.49 0.33
CA SER A 135 -0.21 9.36 0.98
C SER A 135 1.15 9.37 0.25
N LEU A 136 1.48 8.27 -0.43
CA LEU A 136 2.66 8.14 -1.27
C LEU A 136 2.46 8.72 -2.67
N GLY A 137 1.25 9.19 -3.01
CA GLY A 137 0.90 9.68 -4.34
C GLY A 137 0.84 8.59 -5.40
N VAL A 138 0.62 7.32 -5.00
CA VAL A 138 0.53 6.18 -5.92
C VAL A 138 -0.93 5.98 -6.34
N PRO A 139 -1.28 6.15 -7.63
CA PRO A 139 -2.62 5.85 -8.13
C PRO A 139 -2.97 4.36 -7.93
N VAL A 140 -4.21 4.08 -7.56
CA VAL A 140 -4.70 2.71 -7.34
C VAL A 140 -5.75 2.34 -8.39
N ALA A 141 -5.65 1.15 -8.96
CA ALA A 141 -6.64 0.55 -9.83
C ALA A 141 -7.16 -0.78 -9.26
N ALA A 142 -8.42 -1.11 -9.55
CA ALA A 142 -8.97 -2.43 -9.30
C ALA A 142 -8.92 -3.27 -10.59
N ALA A 143 -8.55 -4.54 -10.46
CA ALA A 143 -8.68 -5.52 -11.53
C ALA A 143 -9.30 -6.79 -10.94
N SER A 144 -10.53 -7.14 -11.30
CA SER A 144 -11.23 -8.31 -10.74
C SER A 144 -12.00 -9.07 -11.81
N ARG A 145 -11.97 -10.40 -11.70
CA ARG A 145 -12.59 -11.33 -12.65
C ARG A 145 -14.02 -11.73 -12.29
N THR A 146 -14.58 -11.18 -11.21
CA THR A 146 -15.88 -11.59 -10.67
C THR A 146 -17.02 -11.44 -11.70
N GLY A 147 -17.94 -12.40 -11.69
CA GLY A 147 -19.22 -12.30 -12.40
C GLY A 147 -20.20 -11.32 -11.75
N GLU A 148 -20.04 -11.08 -10.45
CA GLU A 148 -20.92 -10.23 -9.66
C GLU A 148 -20.41 -8.78 -9.64
N THR A 149 -20.48 -8.14 -10.81
CA THR A 149 -19.92 -6.79 -11.02
C THR A 149 -20.67 -5.72 -10.23
N GLU A 150 -21.99 -5.82 -10.14
CA GLU A 150 -22.81 -4.84 -9.41
C GLU A 150 -22.57 -4.95 -7.91
N GLY A 151 -22.59 -6.17 -7.37
CA GLY A 151 -22.28 -6.42 -5.95
C GLY A 151 -20.87 -5.96 -5.58
N ALA A 152 -19.86 -6.24 -6.40
CA ALA A 152 -18.49 -5.80 -6.15
C ALA A 152 -18.36 -4.27 -6.09
N ASN A 153 -18.96 -3.54 -7.05
CA ASN A 153 -18.95 -2.07 -7.02
C ASN A 153 -19.73 -1.52 -5.82
N GLN A 154 -20.86 -2.13 -5.48
CA GLN A 154 -21.64 -1.73 -4.31
C GLN A 154 -20.85 -1.88 -3.00
N LEU A 155 -20.05 -2.94 -2.85
CA LEU A 155 -19.18 -3.10 -1.69
C LEU A 155 -18.12 -1.99 -1.62
N LEU A 156 -17.49 -1.64 -2.75
CA LEU A 156 -16.55 -0.52 -2.81
C LEU A 156 -17.20 0.80 -2.38
N GLU A 157 -18.47 1.03 -2.71
CA GLU A 157 -19.22 2.21 -2.30
C GLU A 157 -19.57 2.19 -0.80
N LEU A 158 -20.12 1.08 -0.30
CA LEU A 158 -20.56 0.97 1.09
C LEU A 158 -19.40 1.02 2.10
N PHE A 159 -18.22 0.55 1.69
CA PHE A 159 -16.98 0.68 2.45
C PHE A 159 -16.21 1.98 2.19
N ASP A 160 -16.76 2.90 1.40
CA ASP A 160 -16.13 4.20 1.06
C ASP A 160 -14.72 4.05 0.46
N LEU A 161 -14.52 3.01 -0.35
CA LEU A 161 -13.24 2.70 -1.00
C LEU A 161 -13.12 3.28 -2.41
N VAL A 162 -14.26 3.61 -3.04
CA VAL A 162 -14.31 4.16 -4.42
C VAL A 162 -13.35 5.33 -4.62
N LYS A 163 -13.19 6.19 -3.60
CA LYS A 163 -12.32 7.38 -3.61
C LYS A 163 -10.82 7.08 -3.83
N TYR A 164 -10.37 5.84 -3.56
CA TYR A 164 -8.98 5.44 -3.74
C TYR A 164 -8.70 4.92 -5.16
N PHE A 165 -9.72 4.45 -5.88
CA PHE A 165 -9.55 3.81 -7.18
C PHE A 165 -9.73 4.79 -8.33
N VAL A 166 -8.64 5.10 -9.03
CA VAL A 166 -8.68 5.95 -10.25
C VAL A 166 -9.28 5.21 -11.45
N HIS A 167 -9.13 3.89 -11.49
CA HIS A 167 -9.72 3.01 -12.50
C HIS A 167 -10.17 1.68 -11.90
N ARG A 168 -11.22 1.09 -12.48
CA ARG A 168 -11.76 -0.21 -12.06
C ARG A 168 -12.07 -1.05 -13.31
N GLU A 169 -11.31 -2.10 -13.53
CA GLU A 169 -11.64 -3.17 -14.47
C GLU A 169 -12.25 -4.32 -13.67
N ILE A 170 -13.59 -4.38 -13.58
CA ILE A 170 -14.31 -5.40 -12.81
C ILE A 170 -15.30 -6.06 -13.76
N TYR A 171 -14.95 -7.25 -14.27
CA TYR A 171 -15.80 -8.06 -15.15
C TYR A 171 -15.16 -9.44 -15.39
N PRO A 172 -15.94 -10.46 -15.81
CA PRO A 172 -15.39 -11.74 -16.19
C PRO A 172 -14.40 -11.64 -17.35
N GLY A 173 -13.24 -12.27 -17.21
CA GLY A 173 -12.26 -12.35 -18.30
C GLY A 173 -10.86 -12.71 -17.85
N SER A 174 -9.91 -12.67 -18.78
CA SER A 174 -8.49 -12.81 -18.48
C SER A 174 -7.95 -11.54 -17.82
N LYS A 175 -7.14 -11.69 -16.77
CA LYS A 175 -6.44 -10.55 -16.15
C LYS A 175 -5.51 -9.83 -17.12
N VAL A 176 -4.99 -10.51 -18.15
CA VAL A 176 -4.21 -9.87 -19.20
C VAL A 176 -5.01 -8.75 -19.86
N THR A 177 -6.27 -9.00 -20.22
CA THR A 177 -7.16 -7.99 -20.84
C THR A 177 -7.45 -6.82 -19.90
N HIS A 178 -7.56 -7.07 -18.59
CA HIS A 178 -7.73 -6.00 -17.60
C HIS A 178 -6.51 -5.09 -17.58
N PHE A 179 -5.31 -5.68 -17.54
CA PHE A 179 -4.06 -4.93 -17.55
C PHE A 179 -3.83 -4.19 -18.87
N GLU A 180 -4.15 -4.78 -20.02
CA GLU A 180 -4.09 -4.08 -21.32
C GLU A 180 -4.98 -2.82 -21.35
N ARG A 181 -6.19 -2.90 -20.78
CA ARG A 181 -7.08 -1.74 -20.67
C ARG A 181 -6.58 -0.71 -19.66
N LEU A 182 -6.06 -1.13 -18.51
CA LEU A 182 -5.42 -0.22 -17.55
C LEU A 182 -4.23 0.50 -18.18
N HIS A 183 -3.37 -0.23 -18.89
CA HIS A 183 -2.25 0.34 -19.64
C HIS A 183 -2.74 1.38 -20.66
N HIS A 184 -3.76 1.04 -21.47
CA HIS A 184 -4.31 1.94 -22.46
C HIS A 184 -4.94 3.21 -21.85
N LYS A 185 -5.68 3.08 -20.74
CA LYS A 185 -6.35 4.20 -20.07
C LYS A 185 -5.38 5.13 -19.33
N THR A 186 -4.35 4.56 -18.70
CA THR A 186 -3.42 5.30 -17.84
C THR A 186 -2.17 5.77 -18.57
N GLY A 187 -1.79 5.12 -19.66
CA GLY A 187 -0.49 5.29 -20.32
C GLY A 187 0.69 4.72 -19.52
N VAL A 188 0.46 4.10 -18.36
CA VAL A 188 1.53 3.57 -17.49
C VAL A 188 2.09 2.29 -18.11
N PRO A 189 3.41 2.18 -18.34
CA PRO A 189 4.04 0.93 -18.81
C PRO A 189 3.83 -0.22 -17.82
N PHE A 190 3.69 -1.45 -18.31
CA PHE A 190 3.55 -2.63 -17.44
C PHE A 190 4.69 -2.77 -16.43
N SER A 191 5.94 -2.49 -16.85
CA SER A 191 7.11 -2.50 -15.97
C SER A 191 7.01 -1.53 -14.80
N GLN A 192 6.14 -0.51 -14.89
CA GLN A 192 5.90 0.49 -13.85
C GLN A 192 4.65 0.21 -13.01
N MET A 193 4.05 -0.97 -13.15
CA MET A 193 2.91 -1.41 -12.35
C MET A 193 3.33 -2.42 -11.28
N VAL A 194 2.66 -2.35 -10.13
CA VAL A 194 2.67 -3.40 -9.10
C VAL A 194 1.27 -3.99 -8.96
N PHE A 195 1.18 -5.31 -8.85
CA PHE A 195 -0.09 -6.04 -8.82
C PHE A 195 -0.18 -6.95 -7.60
N PHE A 196 -1.28 -6.86 -6.86
CA PHE A 196 -1.57 -7.65 -5.68
C PHE A 196 -2.77 -8.57 -5.96
N ASP A 197 -2.55 -9.89 -5.90
CA ASP A 197 -3.58 -10.91 -6.21
C ASP A 197 -3.28 -12.22 -5.46
N ASP A 198 -4.31 -12.91 -4.98
CA ASP A 198 -4.18 -14.17 -4.25
C ASP A 198 -4.12 -15.41 -5.17
N GLU A 199 -4.54 -15.27 -6.43
CA GLU A 199 -4.60 -16.35 -7.40
C GLU A 199 -3.27 -16.46 -8.15
N LYS A 200 -2.50 -17.50 -7.85
CA LYS A 200 -1.18 -17.76 -8.47
C LYS A 200 -1.23 -17.77 -10.00
N ARG A 201 -2.34 -18.20 -10.61
CA ARG A 201 -2.51 -18.17 -12.07
C ARG A 201 -2.51 -16.73 -12.61
N ASN A 202 -3.22 -15.82 -11.95
CA ASN A 202 -3.24 -14.40 -12.34
C ASN A 202 -1.85 -13.79 -12.23
N ILE A 203 -1.10 -14.10 -11.16
CA ILE A 203 0.30 -13.67 -10.96
C ILE A 203 1.20 -14.12 -12.12
N ILE A 204 1.08 -15.39 -12.54
CA ILE A 204 1.87 -15.93 -13.65
C ILE A 204 1.50 -15.24 -14.97
N ASP A 205 0.21 -15.08 -15.25
CA ASP A 205 -0.25 -14.55 -16.53
C ASP A 205 0.04 -13.05 -16.69
N VAL A 206 -0.17 -12.27 -15.63
CA VAL A 206 0.13 -10.83 -15.62
C VAL A 206 1.63 -10.57 -15.55
N GLY A 207 2.40 -11.41 -14.84
CA GLY A 207 3.85 -11.30 -14.78
C GLY A 207 4.55 -11.41 -16.14
N LYS A 208 3.97 -12.15 -17.10
CA LYS A 208 4.46 -12.22 -18.49
C LYS A 208 4.44 -10.86 -19.22
N LEU A 209 3.64 -9.91 -18.76
CA LEU A 209 3.57 -8.54 -19.31
C LEU A 209 4.71 -7.64 -18.79
N GLY A 210 5.47 -8.08 -17.78
CA GLY A 210 6.51 -7.28 -17.12
C GLY A 210 6.02 -6.55 -15.87
N VAL A 211 4.78 -6.77 -15.43
CA VAL A 211 4.24 -6.24 -14.17
C VAL A 211 4.91 -6.91 -12.98
N THR A 212 5.27 -6.13 -11.94
CA THR A 212 5.72 -6.72 -10.68
C THR A 212 4.52 -7.28 -9.93
N CYS A 213 4.43 -8.61 -9.83
CA CYS A 213 3.29 -9.28 -9.24
C CYS A 213 3.63 -9.81 -7.83
N VAL A 214 2.74 -9.55 -6.88
CA VAL A 214 2.86 -9.90 -5.46
C VAL A 214 1.75 -10.90 -5.15
N HIS A 215 2.13 -12.14 -4.86
CA HIS A 215 1.19 -13.20 -4.51
C HIS A 215 0.73 -13.05 -3.06
N ILE A 216 -0.57 -12.85 -2.84
CA ILE A 216 -1.16 -12.71 -1.50
C ILE A 216 -1.63 -14.07 -0.99
N GLN A 217 -1.48 -14.33 0.32
CA GLN A 217 -1.97 -15.56 0.95
C GLN A 217 -3.06 -15.33 1.99
N ASN A 218 -3.05 -14.19 2.68
CA ASN A 218 -3.92 -13.93 3.84
C ASN A 218 -4.62 -12.57 3.75
N GLY A 219 -4.98 -12.15 2.54
CA GLY A 219 -5.51 -10.81 2.28
C GLY A 219 -4.46 -9.71 2.33
N MET A 220 -4.89 -8.52 1.94
CA MET A 220 -4.04 -7.34 1.89
C MET A 220 -3.78 -6.80 3.30
N SER A 221 -2.52 -6.43 3.57
CA SER A 221 -2.04 -5.86 4.83
C SER A 221 -0.95 -4.82 4.58
N LEU A 222 -0.60 -4.01 5.58
CA LEU A 222 0.51 -3.07 5.51
C LEU A 222 1.84 -3.81 5.28
N GLN A 223 1.99 -5.01 5.84
CA GLN A 223 3.15 -5.87 5.60
C GLN A 223 3.23 -6.31 4.13
N THR A 224 2.10 -6.77 3.57
CA THR A 224 2.01 -7.18 2.16
C THR A 224 2.31 -6.01 1.23
N LEU A 225 1.78 -4.82 1.54
CA LEU A 225 2.09 -3.60 0.80
C LEU A 225 3.59 -3.29 0.83
N ALA A 226 4.20 -3.26 2.01
CA ALA A 226 5.62 -2.94 2.18
C ALA A 226 6.51 -3.91 1.38
N GLN A 227 6.27 -5.22 1.50
CA GLN A 227 6.99 -6.25 0.76
C GLN A 227 6.80 -6.11 -0.75
N GLY A 228 5.57 -5.79 -1.20
CA GLY A 228 5.28 -5.57 -2.61
C GLY A 228 6.02 -4.36 -3.20
N LEU A 229 6.01 -3.23 -2.48
CA LEU A 229 6.72 -2.02 -2.89
C LEU A 229 8.24 -2.22 -2.87
N GLU A 230 8.79 -2.92 -1.88
CA GLU A 230 10.21 -3.28 -1.84
C GLU A 230 10.60 -4.18 -3.01
N THR A 231 9.76 -5.17 -3.33
CA THR A 231 9.97 -6.06 -4.47
C THR A 231 9.98 -5.28 -5.78
N PHE A 232 9.02 -4.36 -5.94
CA PHE A 232 8.96 -3.47 -7.10
C PHE A 232 10.24 -2.63 -7.21
N ALA A 233 10.69 -1.99 -6.13
CA ALA A 233 11.92 -1.19 -6.13
C ALA A 233 13.16 -2.02 -6.53
N LYS A 234 13.27 -3.27 -6.04
CA LYS A 234 14.36 -4.19 -6.42
C LYS A 234 14.33 -4.57 -7.90
N VAL A 235 13.14 -4.75 -8.48
CA VAL A 235 12.99 -5.03 -9.93
C VAL A 235 13.41 -3.82 -10.76
N GLN A 236 12.97 -2.61 -10.36
CA GLN A 236 13.34 -1.40 -11.09
C GLN A 236 14.84 -1.11 -11.04
N ALA A 237 15.51 -1.37 -9.91
CA ALA A 237 16.95 -1.17 -9.77
C ALA A 237 17.81 -2.10 -10.66
N ARG A 238 17.22 -3.17 -11.21
CA ARG A 238 17.88 -4.16 -12.08
C ARG A 238 17.58 -3.93 -13.57
N SER A 239 16.67 -3.02 -13.89
CA SER A 239 16.18 -2.75 -15.25
C SER A 239 16.91 -1.57 -15.86
#